data_AF-A0A524B5U9-F1
#
_entry.id   AF-A0A524B5U9-F1
#
_cell.length_a   1.000
_cell.length_b   1.000
_cell.length_c   1.000
_cell.angle_alpha   90.00
_cell.angle_beta   90.00
_cell.angle_gamma   90.00
#
_symmetry.space_group_name_H-M   'P 1'
#
loop_
_entity.id
_entity.type
_entity.pdbx_description
1 polymer ?
#
loop_
_entity_poly.entity_id
_entity_poly.type
_entity_poly.pdbx_seq_one_letter_code
_entity_poly.pdbx_strand_id
1 'polypeptide(L)'
;MAANPLNDPKWAENMTDTIVSTVDKVRDRTTKPIVMAARGVVFGLLAAFLGLFIVVVALVGAHRGVINFLEWPLDHDTAVWVAYFALGGVLCLAGSVCMIKRQSQDGV
;
A
#
# COMPACT_ATOMS: atom_id res chain seq x y z
N MET A 1 10.61 17.18 -47.24
CA MET A 1 9.57 18.04 -47.84
C MET A 1 8.99 18.89 -46.72
N ALA A 2 9.15 20.21 -46.82
CA ALA A 2 8.94 21.14 -45.70
C ALA A 2 7.47 21.57 -45.64
N ALA A 3 6.89 21.47 -44.44
CA ALA A 3 5.57 21.94 -44.08
C ALA A 3 5.48 23.49 -44.18
N ASN A 4 5.30 24.01 -45.39
CA ASN A 4 5.20 25.44 -45.67
C ASN A 4 3.73 25.81 -46.01
N PRO A 5 3.13 26.81 -45.34
CA PRO A 5 1.74 27.24 -45.59
C PRO A 5 1.46 27.71 -47.02
N LEU A 6 2.49 28.02 -47.81
CA LEU A 6 2.34 28.57 -49.16
C LEU A 6 2.38 27.51 -50.28
N ASN A 7 2.79 26.26 -49.99
CA ASN A 7 3.01 25.24 -51.04
C ASN A 7 2.44 23.85 -50.67
N ASP A 8 1.81 23.71 -49.51
CA ASP A 8 1.21 22.44 -49.07
C ASP A 8 -0.27 22.65 -48.68
N PRO A 9 -1.23 22.12 -49.46
CA PRO A 9 -2.66 22.29 -49.18
C PRO A 9 -3.13 21.58 -47.91
N LYS A 10 -2.35 20.63 -47.35
CA LYS A 10 -2.69 19.93 -46.09
C LYS A 10 -2.01 20.53 -44.87
N TRP A 11 -1.27 21.64 -45.03
CA TRP A 11 -0.50 22.25 -43.95
C TRP A 11 -1.35 22.62 -42.74
N ALA A 12 -2.51 23.24 -42.97
CA ALA A 12 -3.40 23.68 -41.89
C ALA A 12 -3.92 22.49 -41.07
N GLU A 13 -4.33 21.41 -41.73
CA GLU A 13 -4.84 20.19 -41.09
C GLU A 13 -3.73 19.52 -40.26
N ASN A 14 -2.54 19.36 -40.81
CA ASN A 14 -1.39 18.77 -40.12
C ASN A 14 -0.95 19.60 -38.89
N MET A 15 -1.00 20.94 -38.97
CA MET A 15 -0.66 21.81 -37.84
C MET A 15 -1.73 21.76 -36.75
N THR A 16 -3.01 21.76 -37.13
CA THR A 16 -4.11 21.59 -36.17
C THR A 16 -4.02 20.25 -35.46
N ASP A 17 -3.78 19.15 -36.18
CA ASP A 17 -3.60 17.82 -35.59
C ASP A 17 -2.39 17.74 -34.65
N THR A 18 -1.31 18.44 -34.98
CA THR A 18 -0.13 18.55 -34.12
C THR A 18 -0.43 19.31 -32.83
N ILE A 19 -1.19 20.40 -32.92
CA ILE A 19 -1.60 21.19 -31.73
C ILE A 19 -2.56 20.37 -30.86
N VAL A 20 -3.59 19.76 -31.45
CA VAL A 20 -4.59 18.96 -30.72
C VAL A 20 -3.92 17.78 -30.03
N SER A 21 -3.06 17.03 -30.73
CA SER A 21 -2.33 15.90 -30.13
C SER A 21 -1.37 16.31 -29.02
N THR A 22 -0.80 17.51 -29.08
CA THR A 22 0.06 18.06 -28.02
C THR A 22 -0.76 18.46 -26.79
N VAL A 23 -1.91 19.13 -26.99
CA VAL A 23 -2.82 19.49 -25.91
C VAL A 23 -3.41 18.24 -25.24
N ASP A 24 -3.78 17.24 -26.04
CA ASP A 24 -4.29 15.96 -25.53
C ASP A 24 -3.23 15.23 -24.69
N LYS A 25 -1.95 15.25 -25.12
CA LYS A 25 -0.83 14.71 -24.31
C LYS A 25 -0.67 15.43 -22.97
N VAL A 26 -0.77 16.76 -22.95
CA VAL A 26 -0.66 17.55 -21.71
C VAL A 26 -1.85 17.27 -20.78
N ARG A 27 -3.06 17.19 -21.32
CA ARG A 27 -4.28 16.87 -20.57
C ARG A 27 -4.21 15.47 -19.97
N ASP A 28 -3.85 14.47 -20.77
CA ASP A 28 -3.74 13.08 -20.31
C ASP A 28 -2.67 12.90 -19.25
N ARG A 29 -1.57 13.64 -19.36
CA ARG A 29 -0.47 13.62 -18.38
C ARG A 29 -0.81 14.37 -17.08
N THR A 30 -1.87 15.18 -17.05
CA THR A 30 -2.25 15.93 -15.85
C THR A 30 -3.42 15.27 -15.12
N THR A 31 -4.50 14.90 -15.83
CA THR A 31 -5.74 14.46 -15.17
C THR A 31 -5.68 13.00 -14.70
N LYS A 32 -5.13 12.09 -15.52
CA LYS A 32 -5.09 10.66 -15.21
C LYS A 32 -4.19 10.31 -14.01
N PRO A 33 -2.95 10.83 -13.90
CA PRO A 33 -2.09 10.48 -12.77
C PRO A 33 -2.54 11.11 -11.45
N ILE A 34 -3.11 12.32 -11.47
CA ILE A 34 -3.60 12.98 -10.26
C ILE A 34 -4.76 12.19 -9.63
N VAL A 35 -5.73 11.75 -10.44
CA VAL A 35 -6.85 10.94 -9.94
C VAL A 35 -6.37 9.59 -9.42
N MET A 36 -5.39 8.97 -10.08
CA MET A 36 -4.81 7.71 -9.62
C MET A 36 -4.06 7.88 -8.29
N ALA A 37 -3.27 8.95 -8.14
CA ALA A 37 -2.59 9.28 -6.89
C ALA A 37 -3.59 9.52 -5.75
N ALA A 38 -4.63 10.31 -5.98
CA ALA A 38 -5.69 10.56 -5.00
C ALA A 38 -6.40 9.27 -4.57
N ARG A 39 -6.72 8.39 -5.52
CA ARG A 39 -7.29 7.07 -5.22
C ARG A 39 -6.31 6.20 -4.43
N GLY A 40 -5.04 6.19 -4.80
CA GLY A 40 -3.99 5.47 -4.07
C GLY A 40 -3.90 5.91 -2.61
N VAL A 41 -4.01 7.22 -2.33
CA VAL A 41 -4.02 7.74 -0.96
C VAL A 41 -5.26 7.31 -0.18
N VAL A 42 -6.45 7.44 -0.76
CA VAL A 42 -7.70 7.08 -0.07
C VAL A 42 -7.77 5.58 0.20
N PHE A 43 -7.49 4.74 -0.80
CA PHE A 43 -7.48 3.28 -0.62
C PHE A 43 -6.33 2.84 0.28
N GLY A 44 -5.16 3.47 0.20
CA GLY A 44 -4.04 3.21 1.09
C GLY A 44 -4.38 3.52 2.55
N LEU A 45 -5.03 4.65 2.82
CA LEU A 45 -5.46 5.02 4.16
C LEU A 45 -6.53 4.08 4.70
N LEU A 46 -7.54 3.75 3.89
CA LEU A 46 -8.57 2.77 4.26
C LEU A 46 -7.97 1.39 4.55
N ALA A 47 -7.05 0.93 3.70
CA ALA A 47 -6.35 -0.33 3.90
C ALA A 47 -5.48 -0.32 5.16
N ALA A 48 -4.83 0.79 5.48
CA ALA A 48 -4.04 0.93 6.69
C ALA A 48 -4.93 0.86 7.95
N PHE A 49 -6.05 1.57 7.96
CA PHE A 49 -7.01 1.50 9.07
C PHE A 49 -7.60 0.11 9.25
N LEU A 50 -8.05 -0.52 8.16
CA LEU A 50 -8.63 -1.85 8.22
C LEU A 50 -7.60 -2.91 8.60
N GLY A 51 -6.38 -2.80 8.06
CA GLY A 51 -5.25 -3.66 8.40
C GLY A 51 -4.90 -3.55 9.88
N LEU A 52 -4.82 -2.32 10.42
CA LEU A 52 -4.59 -2.09 11.84
C LEU A 52 -5.69 -2.72 12.70
N PHE A 53 -6.96 -2.53 12.32
CA PHE A 53 -8.09 -3.13 13.03
C PHE A 53 -8.01 -4.66 13.05
N ILE A 54 -7.74 -5.29 11.91
CA ILE A 54 -7.56 -6.75 11.81
C ILE A 54 -6.43 -7.22 12.72
N VAL A 55 -5.29 -6.53 12.71
CA VAL A 55 -4.14 -6.88 13.56
C VAL A 55 -4.51 -6.81 15.04
N VAL A 56 -5.21 -5.76 15.48
CA VAL A 56 -5.64 -5.62 16.88
C VAL A 56 -6.59 -6.73 17.28
N VAL A 57 -7.62 -7.02 16.47
CA VAL A 57 -8.58 -8.09 16.76
C VAL A 57 -7.89 -9.46 16.77
N ALA A 58 -6.97 -9.71 15.83
CA ALA A 58 -6.20 -10.94 15.78
C ALA A 58 -5.31 -11.13 17.03
N LEU A 59 -4.65 -10.06 17.50
CA LEU A 59 -3.86 -10.09 18.74
C LEU A 59 -4.73 -10.39 19.96
N VAL A 60 -5.87 -9.72 20.09
CA VAL A 60 -6.81 -9.97 21.21
C VAL A 60 -7.37 -11.39 21.16
N GLY A 61 -7.73 -11.86 19.97
CA GLY A 61 -8.21 -13.23 19.75
C GLY A 61 -7.15 -14.28 20.06
N ALA A 62 -5.91 -14.06 19.61
CA ALA A 62 -4.78 -14.93 19.92
C ALA A 62 -4.49 -14.98 21.42
N HIS A 63 -4.49 -13.83 22.10
CA HIS A 63 -4.32 -13.76 23.54
C HIS A 63 -5.39 -14.56 24.30
N ARG A 64 -6.66 -14.36 23.94
CA ARG A 64 -7.79 -15.11 24.51
C ARG A 64 -7.70 -16.61 24.23
N GLY A 65 -7.30 -16.99 23.01
CA GLY A 65 -7.16 -18.38 22.61
C GLY A 65 -6.04 -19.09 23.37
N VAL A 66 -4.90 -18.44 23.54
CA VAL A 66 -3.76 -18.99 24.30
C VAL A 66 -4.12 -19.18 25.77
N ILE A 67 -4.77 -18.20 26.42
CA ILE A 67 -5.19 -18.32 27.82
C ILE A 67 -6.17 -19.50 27.99
N ASN A 68 -7.21 -19.57 27.16
CA ASN A 68 -8.22 -20.63 27.26
C ASN A 68 -7.64 -22.03 26.96
N PHE A 69 -6.62 -22.14 26.11
CA PHE A 69 -5.92 -23.41 25.87
C PHE A 69 -5.03 -23.80 27.07
N LEU A 70 -4.43 -22.82 27.74
CA LEU A 70 -3.45 -23.03 28.79
C LEU A 70 -4.07 -23.20 30.19
N GLU A 71 -5.32 -22.76 30.39
CA GLU A 71 -6.13 -23.06 31.57
C GLU A 71 -6.48 -24.55 31.72
N TRP A 72 -6.37 -25.35 30.66
CA TRP A 72 -6.61 -26.81 30.74
C TRP A 72 -5.54 -27.50 31.61
N PRO A 73 -4.23 -27.25 31.42
CA PRO A 73 -3.17 -27.88 32.22
C PRO A 73 -2.60 -27.04 33.38
N LEU A 74 -2.78 -25.70 33.41
CA LEU A 74 -2.10 -24.81 34.36
C LEU A 74 -3.06 -23.96 35.18
N ASP A 75 -2.65 -23.63 36.40
CA ASP A 75 -3.37 -22.71 37.28
C ASP A 75 -3.49 -21.33 36.62
N HIS A 76 -4.65 -20.69 36.81
CA HIS A 76 -5.09 -19.52 36.02
C HIS A 76 -4.05 -18.38 36.05
N ASP A 77 -3.40 -18.18 37.19
CA ASP A 77 -2.41 -17.12 37.39
C ASP A 77 -1.13 -17.35 36.55
N THR A 78 -0.68 -18.60 36.42
CA THR A 78 0.51 -18.94 35.62
C THR A 78 0.20 -18.88 34.12
N ALA A 79 -1.02 -19.29 33.72
CA ALA A 79 -1.44 -19.28 32.33
C ALA A 79 -1.43 -17.87 31.72
N VAL A 80 -1.79 -16.85 32.50
CA VAL A 80 -1.79 -15.44 32.09
C VAL A 80 -0.37 -14.93 31.79
N TRP A 81 0.60 -15.20 32.68
CA TRP A 81 1.99 -14.79 32.46
C TRP A 81 2.63 -15.46 31.24
N VAL A 82 2.39 -16.75 31.05
CA VAL A 82 2.91 -17.48 29.89
C VAL A 82 2.28 -16.96 28.59
N ALA A 83 1.00 -16.60 28.59
CA ALA A 83 0.34 -15.98 27.44
C ALA A 83 0.95 -14.62 27.08
N TYR A 84 1.29 -13.78 28.06
CA TYR A 84 1.98 -12.52 27.82
C TYR A 84 3.37 -12.71 27.21
N PHE A 85 4.16 -13.66 27.74
CA PHE A 85 5.48 -13.96 27.19
C PHE A 85 5.39 -14.56 25.78
N ALA A 86 4.43 -15.44 25.52
CA ALA A 86 4.23 -16.04 24.20
C ALA A 86 3.82 -14.98 23.16
N LEU A 87 2.85 -14.12 23.47
CA LEU A 87 2.38 -13.09 22.56
C LEU A 87 3.45 -12.01 22.32
N GLY A 88 4.11 -11.55 23.39
CA GLY A 88 5.23 -10.62 23.31
C GLY A 88 6.38 -11.19 22.48
N GLY A 89 6.72 -12.46 22.68
CA GLY A 89 7.75 -13.16 21.90
C GLY A 89 7.41 -13.23 20.41
N VAL A 90 6.17 -13.59 20.05
CA VAL A 90 5.72 -13.64 18.65
C VAL A 90 5.77 -12.25 18.01
N LEU A 91 5.33 -11.21 18.71
CA LEU A 91 5.39 -9.82 18.23
C LEU A 91 6.83 -9.34 18.02
N CYS A 92 7.74 -9.63 18.96
CA CYS A 92 9.16 -9.31 18.82
C CYS A 92 9.78 -10.03 17.62
N LEU A 93 9.52 -11.33 17.45
CA LEU A 93 10.00 -12.11 16.30
C LEU A 93 9.46 -11.57 14.98
N ALA A 94 8.16 -11.28 14.91
CA ALA A 94 7.54 -10.69 13.73
C ALA A 94 8.15 -9.32 13.40
N GLY A 95 8.39 -8.48 14.41
CA GLY A 95 9.08 -7.20 14.29
C GLY A 95 10.51 -7.36 13.75
N SER A 96 11.28 -8.28 14.32
CA SER A 96 12.66 -8.58 13.87
C SER A 96 12.70 -9.05 12.43
N VAL A 97 11.81 -9.98 12.03
CA VAL A 97 11.71 -10.45 10.64
C VAL A 97 11.37 -9.29 9.70
N CYS A 98 10.43 -8.42 10.08
CA CYS A 98 10.05 -7.27 9.27
C CYS A 98 11.22 -6.29 9.10
N MET A 99 12.01 -6.06 10.15
CA MET A 99 13.23 -5.24 10.07
C MET A 99 14.29 -5.86 9.16
N ILE A 100 14.52 -7.17 9.23
CA ILE A 100 15.47 -7.87 8.35
C ILE A 100 15.04 -7.75 6.88
N LYS A 101 13.74 -7.94 6.59
CA LYS A 101 13.22 -7.81 5.22
C LYS A 101 13.31 -6.39 4.68
N ARG A 102 13.13 -5.36 5.51
CA ARG A 102 13.37 -3.96 5.13
C ARG A 102 14.83 -3.73 4.75
N GLN A 103 15.78 -4.20 5.56
CA GLN A 103 17.21 -4.04 5.26
C GLN A 103 17.65 -4.77 3.98
N SER A 104 17.01 -5.89 3.65
CA SER A 104 17.26 -6.59 2.38
C SER A 104 16.75 -5.83 1.15
N GLN A 105 15.75 -4.95 1.29
CA GLN A 105 15.23 -4.15 0.18
C GLN A 105 16.03 -2.87 -0.07
N ASP A 106 16.64 -2.30 0.97
CA ASP A 106 17.52 -1.12 0.86
C ASP A 106 18.93 -1.48 0.31
N GLY A 107 19.25 -2.77 0.17
CA GLY A 107 20.57 -3.29 -0.23
C GLY A 107 20.70 -3.76 -1.69
N VAL A 108 19.72 -3.50 -2.55
CA VAL A 108 19.72 -3.82 -4.00
C VAL A 108 19.52 -2.53 -4.80
#